data_AF-A0A9E1KVS5-F1
#
_entry.id   AF-A0A9E1KVS5-F1
#
_cell.length_a   1.000
_cell.length_b   1.000
_cell.length_c   1.000
_cell.angle_alpha   90.00
_cell.angle_beta   90.00
_cell.angle_gamma   90.00
#
_symmetry.space_group_name_H-M   'P 1'
#
loop_
_entity.id
_entity.type
_entity.pdbx_description
1 polymer ?
#
loop_
_entity_poly.entity_id
_entity_poly.type
_entity_poly.pdbx_seq_one_letter_code
_entity_poly.pdbx_strand_id
1 'polypeptide(L)'
;MKKVILTLATMFMFWGATFAQDNQESSVSLDSFEQCNNWARHYCLNGNHNAAVNDKLLRLKKRGYIITTKLIRSYAQRTRANTPMPQKTN
;
A
#
# COMPACT_ATOMS: atom_id res chain seq x y z
N MET A 1 57.17 -22.31 13.56
CA MET A 1 55.90 -22.50 12.83
C MET A 1 54.71 -22.58 13.80
N LYS A 2 54.41 -21.50 14.55
CA LYS A 2 53.30 -21.48 15.54
C LYS A 2 52.49 -20.16 15.53
N LYS A 3 52.96 -19.14 14.79
CA LYS A 3 52.39 -17.78 14.83
C LYS A 3 51.41 -17.46 13.69
N VAL A 4 51.26 -18.34 12.71
CA VAL A 4 50.43 -18.11 11.51
C VAL A 4 48.99 -18.63 11.68
N ILE A 5 48.76 -19.54 12.63
CA ILE A 5 47.44 -20.14 12.85
C ILE A 5 46.52 -19.18 13.64
N LEU A 6 47.08 -18.28 14.45
CA LEU A 6 46.30 -17.39 15.31
C LEU A 6 45.66 -16.21 14.55
N THR A 7 46.17 -15.85 13.38
CA THR A 7 45.65 -14.74 12.57
C THR A 7 44.50 -15.11 11.66
N LEU A 8 44.23 -16.40 11.44
CA LEU A 8 43.11 -16.88 10.62
C LEU A 8 41.79 -17.01 11.41
N ALA A 9 41.86 -17.10 12.74
CA ALA A 9 40.68 -17.29 13.58
C ALA A 9 39.90 -15.99 13.88
N THR A 10 40.54 -14.83 13.81
CA THR A 10 39.90 -13.53 14.12
C THR A 10 39.15 -12.91 12.95
N MET A 11 39.36 -13.38 11.72
CA MET A 11 38.71 -12.82 10.53
C MET A 11 37.30 -13.38 10.27
N PHE A 12 36.90 -14.44 10.96
CA PHE A 12 35.57 -15.06 10.84
C PHE A 12 34.50 -14.46 11.77
N MET A 13 34.85 -13.57 12.70
CA MET A 13 33.89 -13.04 13.68
C MET A 13 33.10 -11.82 13.22
N PHE A 14 33.31 -11.31 12.00
CA PHE A 14 32.59 -10.13 11.47
C PHE A 14 31.53 -10.45 10.40
N TRP A 15 31.27 -11.72 10.11
CA TRP A 15 30.35 -12.16 9.04
C TRP A 15 28.99 -12.65 9.57
N GLY A 16 28.56 -12.20 10.76
CA GLY A 16 27.34 -12.70 11.41
C GLY A 16 26.23 -11.69 11.65
N ALA A 17 26.40 -10.40 11.34
CA ALA A 17 25.45 -9.36 11.75
C ALA A 17 24.76 -8.60 10.61
N THR A 18 24.79 -9.12 9.38
CA THR A 18 24.10 -8.49 8.25
C THR A 18 22.70 -9.08 8.07
N PHE A 19 21.73 -8.36 8.65
CA PHE A 19 20.33 -8.22 8.25
C PHE A 19 19.41 -9.44 8.43
N ALA A 20 18.88 -9.58 9.65
CA ALA A 20 17.47 -9.94 9.82
C ALA A 20 16.69 -8.67 10.18
N GLN A 21 16.78 -7.63 9.34
CA GLN A 21 15.67 -6.68 9.28
C GLN A 21 14.58 -7.41 8.52
N ASP A 22 13.76 -8.17 9.27
CA ASP A 22 12.35 -8.30 8.94
C ASP A 22 11.80 -6.87 8.94
N ASN A 23 12.05 -6.16 7.84
CA ASN A 23 11.19 -5.09 7.40
C ASN A 23 9.88 -5.80 7.07
N GLN A 24 9.12 -6.13 8.10
CA GLN A 24 7.70 -6.33 8.00
C GLN A 24 7.18 -4.95 7.59
N GLU A 25 7.33 -4.67 6.30
CA GLU A 25 6.73 -3.55 5.62
C GLU A 25 5.26 -3.75 5.92
N SER A 26 4.78 -3.02 6.94
CA SER A 26 3.38 -3.06 7.32
C SER A 26 2.67 -2.61 6.05
N SER A 27 2.17 -3.59 5.30
CA SER A 27 1.62 -3.36 3.99
C SER A 27 0.35 -2.58 4.24
N VAL A 28 0.46 -1.25 4.25
CA VAL A 28 -0.64 -0.36 4.57
C VAL A 28 -1.73 -0.67 3.57
N SER A 29 -2.79 -1.33 4.04
CA SER A 29 -3.92 -1.79 3.25
C SER A 29 -5.18 -1.07 3.71
N LEU A 30 -6.11 -0.87 2.79
CA LEU A 30 -7.44 -0.37 3.14
C LEU A 30 -8.26 -1.50 3.75
N ASP A 31 -8.88 -1.22 4.89
CA ASP A 31 -9.86 -2.14 5.48
C ASP A 31 -11.13 -2.17 4.63
N SER A 32 -11.95 -3.22 4.76
CA SER A 32 -13.17 -3.37 3.95
C SER A 32 -14.11 -2.15 4.02
N PHE A 33 -14.15 -1.44 5.16
CA PHE A 33 -14.94 -0.22 5.39
C PHE A 33 -14.24 1.07 4.94
N GLU A 34 -12.99 0.98 4.54
CA GLU A 34 -12.24 2.10 3.98
C GLU A 34 -12.19 2.04 2.44
N GLN A 35 -12.55 0.89 1.87
CA GLN A 35 -12.61 0.68 0.44
C GLN A 35 -13.91 1.22 -0.16
N CYS A 36 -13.78 1.79 -1.35
CA CYS A 36 -14.85 1.93 -2.32
C CYS A 36 -15.25 0.53 -2.81
N ASN A 37 -16.40 0.01 -2.36
CA ASN A 37 -16.93 -1.28 -2.79
C ASN A 37 -18.47 -1.28 -2.68
N ASN A 38 -19.10 -2.46 -2.57
CA ASN A 38 -20.55 -2.61 -2.50
C ASN A 38 -21.21 -1.93 -1.28
N TRP A 39 -20.56 -1.86 -0.10
CA TRP A 39 -21.15 -1.13 1.04
C TRP A 39 -21.26 0.37 0.74
N ALA A 40 -20.33 0.86 -0.08
CA ALA A 40 -20.18 2.24 -0.51
C ALA A 40 -20.93 2.58 -1.82
N ARG A 41 -21.75 1.67 -2.35
CA ARG A 41 -22.38 1.77 -3.69
C ARG A 41 -23.18 3.05 -3.95
N HIS A 42 -23.67 3.73 -2.89
CA HIS A 42 -24.38 4.99 -3.01
C HIS A 42 -23.52 6.10 -3.67
N TYR A 43 -22.20 6.01 -3.56
CA TYR A 43 -21.26 6.96 -4.12
C TYR A 43 -20.19 6.29 -4.99
N CYS A 44 -19.88 5.02 -4.77
CA CYS A 44 -18.96 4.24 -5.58
C CYS A 44 -19.64 3.59 -6.80
N LEU A 45 -18.96 3.64 -7.95
CA LEU A 45 -19.29 2.87 -9.15
C LEU A 45 -18.33 1.69 -9.29
N ASN A 46 -18.78 0.61 -9.95
CA ASN A 46 -17.96 -0.58 -10.20
C ASN A 46 -16.88 -0.34 -11.28
N GLY A 47 -15.94 -1.27 -11.40
CA GLY A 47 -14.89 -1.25 -12.43
C GLY A 47 -13.80 -0.21 -12.16
N ASN A 48 -13.35 0.50 -13.21
CA ASN A 48 -12.22 1.44 -13.14
C ASN A 48 -12.41 2.55 -12.11
N HIS A 49 -13.65 2.98 -11.89
CA HIS A 49 -13.96 3.99 -10.89
C HIS A 49 -13.60 3.52 -9.47
N ASN A 50 -14.00 2.29 -9.12
CA ASN A 50 -13.70 1.68 -7.84
C ASN A 50 -12.18 1.62 -7.61
N ALA A 51 -11.45 1.08 -8.59
CA ALA A 51 -9.98 0.96 -8.51
C ALA A 51 -9.30 2.34 -8.33
N ALA A 52 -9.72 3.34 -9.10
CA ALA A 52 -9.15 4.69 -9.03
C ALA A 52 -9.41 5.38 -7.68
N VAL A 53 -10.59 5.17 -7.09
CA VAL A 53 -10.90 5.70 -5.75
C VAL A 53 -10.06 4.97 -4.70
N ASN A 54 -10.00 3.64 -4.72
CA ASN A 54 -9.22 2.86 -3.77
C ASN A 54 -7.72 3.18 -3.82
N ASP A 55 -7.15 3.36 -5.00
CA ASP A 55 -5.75 3.76 -5.12
C ASP A 55 -5.46 5.12 -4.46
N LYS A 56 -6.37 6.10 -4.59
CA LYS A 56 -6.22 7.40 -3.90
C LYS A 56 -6.36 7.25 -2.39
N LEU A 57 -7.31 6.46 -1.92
CA LEU A 57 -7.52 6.21 -0.48
C LEU A 57 -6.30 5.51 0.12
N LEU A 58 -5.74 4.53 -0.58
CA LEU A 58 -4.54 3.81 -0.16
C LEU A 58 -3.35 4.75 -0.02
N ARG A 59 -3.15 5.66 -0.98
CA ARG A 59 -2.11 6.70 -0.92
C ARG A 59 -2.29 7.64 0.27
N LEU A 60 -3.52 7.93 0.68
CA LEU A 60 -3.80 8.73 1.86
C LEU A 60 -3.53 7.95 3.14
N LYS A 61 -3.96 6.69 3.23
CA LYS A 61 -3.68 5.83 4.40
C LYS A 61 -2.18 5.66 4.60
N LYS A 62 -1.41 5.47 3.52
CA LYS A 62 0.06 5.43 3.53
C LYS A 62 0.71 6.73 4.05
N ARG A 63 0.03 7.87 3.91
CA ARG A 63 0.48 9.17 4.45
C ARG A 63 -0.01 9.41 5.89
N GLY A 64 -0.70 8.45 6.51
CA GLY A 64 -1.22 8.55 7.88
C GLY A 64 -2.61 9.19 8.01
N TYR A 65 -3.34 9.40 6.91
CA TYR A 65 -4.72 9.89 7.00
C TYR A 65 -5.68 8.77 7.39
N ILE A 66 -6.62 9.08 8.29
CA ILE A 66 -7.74 8.20 8.63
C ILE A 66 -8.77 8.24 7.50
N ILE A 67 -9.10 7.06 6.96
CA ILE A 67 -10.08 6.96 5.88
C ILE A 67 -11.48 6.92 6.48
N THR A 68 -12.27 7.96 6.19
CA THR A 68 -13.64 8.10 6.68
C THR A 68 -14.64 8.09 5.53
N THR A 69 -15.90 7.73 5.80
CA THR A 69 -16.97 7.73 4.80
C THR A 69 -17.13 9.07 4.07
N LYS A 70 -16.90 10.20 4.76
CA LYS A 70 -16.92 11.54 4.15
C LYS A 70 -15.82 11.69 3.10
N LEU A 71 -14.63 11.19 3.40
CA LEU A 71 -13.47 11.24 2.52
C LEU A 71 -13.69 10.32 1.30
N ILE A 72 -14.17 9.09 1.52
CA ILE A 72 -14.51 8.16 0.43
C ILE A 72 -15.56 8.79 -0.51
N ARG A 73 -16.63 9.39 0.05
CA ARG A 73 -17.64 10.10 -0.75
C ARG A 73 -17.05 11.23 -1.58
N SER A 74 -16.21 12.08 -0.98
CA SER A 74 -15.56 13.20 -1.66
C SER A 74 -14.68 12.74 -2.83
N TYR A 75 -13.86 11.72 -2.61
CA TYR A 75 -13.01 11.16 -3.66
C TYR A 75 -13.79 10.41 -4.74
N ALA A 76 -14.86 9.70 -4.38
CA ALA A 76 -15.74 9.08 -5.35
C ALA A 76 -16.40 10.14 -6.25
N GLN A 77 -16.97 11.21 -5.69
CA GLN A 77 -17.57 12.30 -6.48
C GLN A 77 -16.55 12.97 -7.41
N ARG A 78 -15.35 13.30 -6.91
CA ARG A 78 -14.27 13.88 -7.72
C ARG A 78 -13.80 12.96 -8.84
N THR A 79 -13.75 11.65 -8.58
CA THR A 79 -13.31 10.67 -9.58
C THR A 79 -14.38 10.49 -10.65
N ARG A 80 -15.67 10.53 -10.31
CA ARG A 80 -16.77 10.51 -11.30
C ARG A 80 -16.66 11.64 -12.32
N ALA A 81 -16.35 12.87 -11.87
CA ALA A 81 -16.18 14.01 -12.77
C ALA A 81 -15.01 13.87 -13.75
N ASN A 82 -14.01 13.05 -13.42
CA ASN A 82 -12.77 12.90 -14.19
C ASN A 82 -12.63 11.54 -14.90
N THR A 83 -13.63 10.65 -14.77
CA THR A 83 -13.61 9.37 -15.49
C THR A 83 -14.41 9.57 -16.77
N PRO A 84 -13.81 9.49 -17.97
CA PRO A 84 -14.59 9.48 -19.20
C PRO A 84 -15.56 8.30 -19.12
N MET A 85 -16.86 8.57 -19.30
CA MET A 85 -17.86 7.50 -19.39
C MET A 85 -17.41 6.52 -20.48
N PRO A 86 -17.42 5.20 -20.22
CA PRO A 86 -17.17 4.24 -21.28
C PRO A 86 -18.20 4.51 -22.38
N GLN A 87 -17.72 4.89 -23.57
CA GLN A 87 -18.58 5.07 -24.73
C GLN A 87 -19.32 3.76 -24.96
N LYS A 88 -20.64 3.83 -24.92
CA LYS A 88 -21.51 2.70 -25.20
C LYS A 88 -21.32 2.34 -26.67
N THR A 89 -20.53 1.31 -26.96
CA THR A 89 -20.49 0.71 -28.30
C THR A 89 -21.83 0.00 -28.52
N ASN A 90 -22.62 0.51 -29.46
CA ASN A 90 -23.84 -0.13 -29.95
C ASN A 90 -23.52 -1.43 -30.70
#